data_AF-A0A081R7M0-F1
#
_entry.id   AF-A0A081R7M0-F1
#
_cell.length_a   1.000
_cell.length_b   1.000
_cell.length_c   1.000
_cell.angle_alpha   90.00
_cell.angle_beta   90.00
_cell.angle_gamma   90.00
#
_symmetry.space_group_name_H-M   'P 1'
#
loop_
_entity.id
_entity.type
_entity.pdbx_description
1 polymer ?
#
loop_
_entity_poly.entity_id
_entity_poly.type
_entity_poly.pdbx_seq_one_letter_code
_entity_poly.pdbx_strand_id
1 'polypeptide(L)'
;MGTIIELCADNLTLDWGKNNNYKAHSWLFSEDDRFEKKSTNYNFYNGALAIFDNLENVKFRLNNLGYSLDETKKRLEDQINIWRRVHDFPEITQLIMNYISSINLDDITDLTIQEESECFGEADVYHWLAKKIEADSIYIAEKNKLIAKLENSEYYFDGIEGFFFEKLDRYIFLRLLCENQFNLDKELKWFCYDIIESGWASVEDIQYFDNKYFVIEHNKLYGKINRYAIQQDNINDSVSQFDSWLSSKGLLQNRNYQRENLSTGTLTSTRYTTPTFIRNIIHHPENTNNTFNDGDLKESINSMLDLIKQNGINLI
;
A
#
# COMPACT_ATOMS: atom_id res chain seq x y z
N MET A 1 29.39 -0.52 -10.39
CA MET A 1 28.91 0.36 -9.30
C MET A 1 27.49 -0.05 -8.96
N GLY A 2 27.03 0.17 -7.72
CA GLY A 2 25.64 -0.17 -7.37
C GLY A 2 24.67 0.90 -7.85
N THR A 3 23.44 0.49 -8.17
CA THR A 3 22.37 1.38 -8.65
C THR A 3 21.27 1.46 -7.59
N ILE A 4 20.73 2.66 -7.36
CA ILE A 4 19.74 2.95 -6.33
C ILE A 4 18.34 3.00 -6.98
N ILE A 5 17.32 2.64 -6.20
CA ILE A 5 15.91 2.76 -6.53
C ILE A 5 15.22 3.46 -5.36
N GLU A 6 14.37 4.45 -5.63
CA GLU A 6 13.73 5.26 -4.59
C GLU A 6 12.24 5.45 -4.86
N LEU A 7 11.43 5.38 -3.80
CA LEU A 7 10.03 5.77 -3.77
C LEU A 7 9.92 7.09 -3.02
N CYS A 8 9.53 8.16 -3.72
CA CYS A 8 9.45 9.50 -3.17
C CYS A 8 8.02 10.04 -3.23
N ALA A 9 7.50 10.56 -2.12
CA ALA A 9 6.33 11.42 -2.11
C ALA A 9 6.79 12.85 -2.31
N ASP A 10 6.56 13.38 -3.50
CA ASP A 10 7.17 14.60 -4.01
C ASP A 10 8.70 14.64 -3.75
N ASN A 11 9.16 15.46 -2.83
CA ASN A 11 10.59 15.66 -2.52
C ASN A 11 11.03 14.93 -1.24
N LEU A 12 10.22 14.01 -0.74
CA LEU A 12 10.47 13.23 0.47
C LEU A 12 10.61 11.75 0.13
N THR A 13 11.78 11.17 0.42
CA THR A 13 12.05 9.76 0.19
C THR A 13 11.38 8.91 1.28
N LEU A 14 10.52 7.98 0.85
CA LEU A 14 9.77 7.10 1.74
C LEU A 14 10.36 5.69 1.79
N ASP A 15 10.88 5.19 0.69
CA ASP A 15 11.53 3.88 0.65
C ASP A 15 12.67 3.91 -0.36
N TRP A 16 13.70 3.12 -0.12
CA TRP A 16 14.82 3.00 -1.05
C TRP A 16 15.39 1.59 -1.03
N GLY A 17 16.07 1.25 -2.12
CA GLY A 17 16.76 -0.01 -2.28
C GLY A 17 18.01 0.15 -3.11
N LYS A 18 18.78 -0.94 -3.20
CA LYS A 18 20.02 -0.95 -3.97
C LYS A 18 20.18 -2.27 -4.70
N ASN A 19 20.53 -2.19 -5.98
CA ASN A 19 20.69 -3.34 -6.87
C ASN A 19 19.41 -4.20 -6.85
N ASN A 20 19.52 -5.46 -6.40
CA ASN A 20 18.42 -6.42 -6.29
C ASN A 20 17.78 -6.47 -4.89
N ASN A 21 18.13 -5.55 -3.97
CA ASN A 21 17.53 -5.46 -2.64
C ASN A 21 16.60 -4.24 -2.58
N TYR A 22 15.35 -4.46 -2.96
CA TYR A 22 14.28 -3.45 -2.96
C TYR A 22 12.91 -4.11 -2.81
N LYS A 23 11.89 -3.30 -2.50
CA LYS A 23 10.48 -3.70 -2.49
C LYS A 23 9.82 -3.22 -3.79
N ALA A 24 9.05 -4.09 -4.44
CA ALA A 24 8.26 -3.70 -5.60
C ALA A 24 7.05 -2.86 -5.16
N HIS A 25 6.86 -1.71 -5.81
CA HIS A 25 5.80 -0.74 -5.49
C HIS A 25 4.80 -0.53 -6.63
N SER A 26 4.94 -1.26 -7.74
CA SER A 26 4.13 -1.13 -8.96
C SER A 26 2.61 -1.05 -8.72
N TRP A 27 2.10 -1.84 -7.78
CA TRP A 27 0.67 -1.91 -7.45
C TRP A 27 0.08 -0.59 -6.92
N LEU A 28 0.90 0.35 -6.44
CA LEU A 28 0.49 1.69 -6.00
C LEU A 28 0.08 2.61 -7.16
N PHE A 29 0.47 2.26 -8.39
CA PHE A 29 0.30 3.11 -9.56
C PHE A 29 -0.85 2.61 -10.43
N SER A 30 -1.59 3.54 -11.04
CA SER A 30 -2.64 3.20 -12.00
C SER A 30 -2.07 2.65 -13.32
N GLU A 31 -0.92 3.18 -13.74
CA GLU A 31 -0.17 2.80 -14.94
C GLU A 31 1.27 2.48 -14.53
N ASP A 32 1.62 1.20 -14.40
CA ASP A 32 2.93 0.75 -13.92
C ASP A 32 3.93 0.37 -15.04
N ASP A 33 3.59 0.73 -16.28
CA ASP A 33 4.43 0.65 -17.48
C ASP A 33 4.75 2.03 -18.07
N ARG A 34 4.17 3.10 -17.51
CA ARG A 34 4.41 4.48 -17.95
C ARG A 34 5.55 5.12 -17.18
N PHE A 35 6.65 5.36 -17.90
CA PHE A 35 7.81 6.08 -17.39
C PHE A 35 7.84 7.52 -17.90
N GLU A 36 8.02 8.47 -16.98
CA GLU A 36 8.21 9.88 -17.33
C GLU A 36 9.40 10.50 -16.61
N LYS A 37 9.96 11.55 -17.20
CA LYS A 37 11.05 12.30 -16.59
C LYS A 37 10.53 13.08 -15.39
N LYS A 38 11.08 12.78 -14.22
CA LYS A 38 10.77 13.42 -12.94
C LYS A 38 12.04 13.89 -12.25
N SER A 39 11.87 14.76 -11.25
CA SER A 39 12.98 15.25 -10.44
C SER A 39 12.63 15.26 -8.95
N THR A 40 13.66 15.24 -8.11
CA THR A 40 13.60 15.57 -6.67
C THR A 40 14.63 16.66 -6.35
N ASN A 41 14.46 17.35 -5.22
CA ASN A 41 15.30 18.47 -4.82
C ASN A 41 16.59 18.07 -4.07
N TYR A 42 16.69 16.83 -3.61
CA TYR A 42 17.76 16.40 -2.68
C TYR A 42 18.55 15.18 -3.15
N ASN A 43 18.01 14.35 -4.05
CA ASN A 43 18.70 13.18 -4.61
C ASN A 43 18.95 13.33 -6.11
N PHE A 44 19.90 12.54 -6.62
CA PHE A 44 20.51 12.58 -7.96
C PHE A 44 19.55 12.52 -9.17
N TYR A 45 18.24 12.49 -8.95
CA TYR A 45 17.23 12.44 -9.98
C TYR A 45 16.87 13.85 -10.44
N ASN A 46 17.59 14.32 -11.46
CA ASN A 46 17.22 15.49 -12.24
C ASN A 46 16.84 15.05 -13.65
N GLY A 47 15.54 14.85 -13.89
CA GLY A 47 15.01 14.38 -15.18
C GLY A 47 15.18 12.88 -15.42
N ALA A 48 15.22 12.08 -14.35
CA ALA A 48 15.28 10.62 -14.41
C ALA A 48 13.89 10.01 -14.67
N LEU A 49 13.86 8.82 -15.26
CA LEU A 49 12.60 8.14 -15.57
C LEU A 49 12.01 7.49 -14.31
N ALA A 50 10.75 7.79 -14.03
CA ALA A 50 9.99 7.24 -12.93
C ALA A 50 8.59 6.81 -13.36
N ILE A 51 8.07 5.78 -12.70
CA ILE A 51 6.63 5.51 -12.65
C ILE A 51 6.03 6.50 -11.64
N PHE A 52 4.86 7.06 -11.92
CA PHE A 52 4.28 8.07 -11.05
C PHE A 52 2.76 8.05 -11.05
N ASP A 53 2.18 8.51 -9.95
CA ASP A 53 0.76 8.79 -9.83
C ASP A 53 0.57 9.90 -8.79
N ASN A 54 -0.58 10.55 -8.81
CA ASN A 54 -0.93 11.56 -7.82
C ASN A 54 -1.36 10.90 -6.49
N LEU A 55 -1.06 11.52 -5.35
CA LEU A 55 -1.35 10.97 -4.02
C LEU A 55 -2.84 10.73 -3.75
N GLU A 56 -3.76 11.46 -4.39
CA GLU A 56 -5.20 11.15 -4.38
C GLU A 56 -5.50 9.76 -4.97
N ASN A 57 -4.91 9.42 -6.11
CA ASN A 57 -5.08 8.11 -6.73
C ASN A 57 -4.41 7.00 -5.90
N VAL A 58 -3.22 7.27 -5.38
CA VAL A 58 -2.51 6.35 -4.47
C VAL A 58 -3.34 6.09 -3.21
N LYS A 59 -3.90 7.15 -2.60
CA LYS A 59 -4.82 7.05 -1.45
C LYS A 59 -6.03 6.19 -1.79
N PHE A 60 -6.64 6.41 -2.96
CA PHE A 60 -7.76 5.63 -3.44
C PHE A 60 -7.42 4.14 -3.55
N ARG A 61 -6.27 3.80 -4.13
CA ARG A 61 -5.81 2.41 -4.25
C ARG A 61 -5.55 1.79 -2.87
N LEU A 62 -4.81 2.46 -2.01
CA LEU A 62 -4.55 2.02 -0.63
C LEU A 62 -5.85 1.74 0.14
N ASN A 63 -6.80 2.68 0.08
CA ASN A 63 -8.11 2.57 0.72
C ASN A 63 -8.89 1.31 0.32
N ASN A 64 -8.75 0.90 -0.94
CA ASN A 64 -9.48 -0.25 -1.49
C ASN A 64 -8.69 -1.57 -1.43
N LEU A 65 -7.37 -1.50 -1.19
CA LEU A 65 -6.46 -2.64 -1.18
C LEU A 65 -5.81 -2.86 0.19
N GLY A 66 -6.63 -2.81 1.25
CA GLY A 66 -6.24 -3.28 2.58
C GLY A 66 -5.54 -2.23 3.46
N TYR A 67 -5.57 -0.96 3.05
CA TYR A 67 -5.06 0.20 3.78
C TYR A 67 -6.13 1.31 3.84
N SER A 68 -7.40 0.98 4.10
CA SER A 68 -8.34 1.99 4.62
C SER A 68 -7.79 2.64 5.89
N LEU A 69 -8.33 3.78 6.34
CA LEU A 69 -7.81 4.43 7.55
C LEU A 69 -7.88 3.51 8.78
N ASP A 70 -8.99 2.77 8.93
CA ASP A 70 -9.17 1.79 10.00
C ASP A 70 -8.24 0.59 9.86
N GLU A 71 -8.08 0.05 8.64
CA GLU A 71 -7.15 -1.06 8.38
C GLU A 71 -5.69 -0.62 8.65
N THR A 72 -5.35 0.62 8.31
CA THR A 72 -4.03 1.23 8.54
C THR A 72 -3.74 1.40 10.02
N LYS A 73 -4.70 1.95 10.78
CA LYS A 73 -4.61 2.06 12.23
C LYS A 73 -4.40 0.68 12.86
N LYS A 74 -5.21 -0.31 12.48
CA LYS A 74 -5.09 -1.68 13.00
C LYS A 74 -3.72 -2.30 12.70
N ARG A 75 -3.22 -2.16 11.47
CA ARG A 75 -1.88 -2.65 11.09
C ARG A 75 -0.77 -1.98 11.91
N LEU A 76 -0.90 -0.68 12.16
CA LEU A 76 0.05 0.06 12.99
C LEU A 76 0.03 -0.45 14.43
N GLU A 77 -1.15 -0.63 15.02
CA GLU A 77 -1.32 -1.21 16.36
C GLU A 77 -0.71 -2.62 16.44
N ASP A 78 -0.96 -3.47 15.44
CA ASP A 78 -0.38 -4.82 15.37
C ASP A 78 1.15 -4.77 15.33
N GLN A 79 1.76 -3.89 14.53
CA GLN A 79 3.22 -3.73 14.46
C GLN A 79 3.81 -3.21 15.78
N ILE A 80 3.17 -2.22 16.41
CA ILE A 80 3.58 -1.67 17.70
C ILE A 80 3.50 -2.74 18.79
N ASN A 81 2.43 -3.52 18.84
CA ASN A 81 2.23 -4.58 19.82
C ASN A 81 3.31 -5.68 19.72
N ILE A 82 3.67 -6.07 18.49
CA ILE A 82 4.75 -7.05 18.24
C ILE A 82 6.11 -6.50 18.68
N TRP A 83 6.35 -5.21 18.44
CA TRP A 83 7.60 -4.53 18.74
C TRP A 83 7.80 -4.33 20.26
N ARG A 84 6.79 -3.80 20.96
CA ARG A 84 7.01 -3.22 22.31
C ARG A 84 7.22 -4.21 23.43
N ARG A 85 6.71 -5.45 23.35
CA ARG A 85 6.87 -6.64 24.24
C ARG A 85 6.85 -6.49 25.78
N VAL A 86 7.12 -5.32 26.37
CA VAL A 86 7.48 -5.09 27.78
C VAL A 86 6.82 -3.85 28.38
N HIS A 87 6.34 -2.88 27.60
CA HIS A 87 5.65 -1.69 28.12
C HIS A 87 4.38 -1.36 27.32
N ASP A 88 3.34 -0.92 28.03
CA ASP A 88 2.09 -0.44 27.44
C ASP A 88 2.12 1.10 27.36
N PHE A 89 1.69 1.66 26.23
CA PHE A 89 1.62 3.11 25.97
C PHE A 89 0.45 3.27 25.01
N PRO A 90 -0.77 3.35 25.54
CA PRO A 90 -1.99 3.35 24.73
C PRO A 90 -2.04 4.46 23.67
N GLU A 91 -1.40 5.60 23.94
CA GLU A 91 -1.47 6.78 23.08
C GLU A 91 -0.45 6.78 21.92
N ILE A 92 0.54 5.86 21.91
CA ILE A 92 1.62 5.88 20.91
C ILE A 92 1.10 5.76 19.47
N THR A 93 0.09 4.92 19.24
CA THR A 93 -0.53 4.76 17.92
C THR A 93 -1.09 6.08 17.42
N GLN A 94 -1.88 6.77 18.27
CA GLN A 94 -2.49 8.04 17.90
C GLN A 94 -1.44 9.13 17.71
N LEU A 95 -0.39 9.13 18.54
CA LEU A 95 0.73 10.06 18.43
C LEU A 95 1.42 9.91 17.07
N ILE A 96 1.78 8.68 16.67
CA ILE A 96 2.39 8.40 15.37
C ILE A 96 1.48 8.83 14.22
N MET A 97 0.19 8.47 14.28
CA MET A 97 -0.77 8.86 13.26
C MET A 97 -0.87 10.37 13.11
N ASN A 98 -0.91 11.11 14.22
CA ASN A 98 -0.99 12.57 14.22
C ASN A 98 0.24 13.20 13.57
N TYR A 99 1.45 12.77 13.96
CA TYR A 99 2.68 13.32 13.38
C TYR A 99 2.74 13.05 11.88
N ILE A 100 2.56 11.80 11.42
CA ILE A 100 2.64 11.48 9.99
C ILE A 100 1.55 12.20 9.19
N SER A 101 0.32 12.24 9.69
CA SER A 101 -0.80 12.91 9.00
C SER A 101 -0.69 14.44 9.01
N SER A 102 0.19 15.01 9.83
CA SER A 102 0.45 16.46 9.87
C SER A 102 1.56 16.91 8.91
N ILE A 103 2.33 15.96 8.35
CA ILE A 103 3.44 16.28 7.43
C ILE A 103 2.87 16.99 6.20
N ASN A 104 3.41 18.16 5.90
CA ASN A 104 3.16 18.90 4.67
C ASN A 104 4.36 18.75 3.74
N LEU A 105 4.15 18.20 2.54
CA LEU A 105 5.22 17.94 1.57
C LEU A 105 5.82 19.20 0.95
N ASP A 106 5.17 20.36 1.08
CA ASP A 106 5.77 21.64 0.70
C ASP A 106 6.83 22.12 1.71
N ASP A 107 6.72 21.70 2.97
CA ASP A 107 7.60 22.12 4.06
C ASP A 107 8.67 21.06 4.37
N ILE A 108 8.31 19.78 4.28
CA ILE A 108 9.14 18.64 4.65
C ILE A 108 9.60 17.90 3.39
N THR A 109 10.89 18.00 3.12
CA THR A 109 11.61 17.35 2.03
C THR A 109 12.87 16.72 2.60
N ASP A 110 13.54 15.86 1.83
CA ASP A 110 14.81 15.29 2.29
C ASP A 110 15.86 16.40 2.54
N LEU A 111 15.82 17.50 1.77
CA LEU A 111 16.69 18.66 1.97
C LEU A 111 16.43 19.35 3.30
N THR A 112 15.16 19.66 3.60
CA THR A 112 14.82 20.36 4.85
C THR A 112 15.08 19.49 6.08
N ILE A 113 14.86 18.17 5.97
CA ILE A 113 15.25 17.21 7.01
C ILE A 113 16.76 17.23 7.28
N GLN A 114 17.56 17.33 6.23
CA GLN A 114 19.02 17.30 6.35
C GLN A 114 19.60 18.63 6.83
N GLU A 115 18.96 19.75 6.48
CA GLU A 115 19.26 21.06 7.06
C GLU A 115 18.92 21.14 8.56
N GLU A 116 17.85 20.46 9.00
CA GLU A 116 17.51 20.33 10.42
C GLU A 116 18.45 19.39 11.20
N SER A 117 19.17 18.50 10.51
CA SER A 117 20.03 17.50 11.14
C SER A 117 21.38 18.06 11.57
N GLU A 118 21.78 17.79 12.81
CA GLU A 118 23.13 18.06 13.30
C GLU A 118 24.17 17.07 12.73
N CYS A 119 23.72 15.93 12.18
CA CYS A 119 24.56 14.89 11.58
C CYS A 119 24.33 14.83 10.06
N PHE A 120 25.33 15.27 9.29
CA PHE A 120 25.32 15.19 7.83
C PHE A 120 25.23 13.73 7.35
N GLY A 121 24.21 13.42 6.53
CA GLY A 121 24.15 12.17 5.77
C GLY A 121 23.46 10.98 6.45
N GLU A 122 22.93 11.16 7.67
CA GLU A 122 22.19 10.10 8.40
C GLU A 122 20.69 10.44 8.61
N ALA A 123 20.24 11.63 8.24
CA ALA A 123 18.87 12.05 8.47
C ALA A 123 17.93 11.63 7.34
N ASP A 124 17.18 10.56 7.56
CA ASP A 124 16.00 10.23 6.77
C ASP A 124 14.71 10.65 7.50
N VAL A 125 13.58 10.53 6.82
CA VAL A 125 12.26 10.84 7.38
C VAL A 125 11.93 10.03 8.63
N TYR A 126 12.47 8.82 8.77
CA TYR A 126 12.20 7.93 9.90
C TYR A 126 12.97 8.35 11.14
N HIS A 127 14.25 8.71 10.98
CA HIS A 127 15.05 9.31 12.05
C HIS A 127 14.46 10.66 12.48
N TRP A 128 14.10 11.51 11.52
CA TRP A 128 13.45 12.79 11.79
C TRP A 128 12.15 12.60 12.57
N LEU A 129 11.27 11.69 12.14
CA LEU A 129 10.01 11.39 12.81
C LEU A 129 10.24 10.88 14.24
N ALA A 130 11.23 9.99 14.43
CA ALA A 130 11.63 9.50 15.75
C ALA A 130 11.95 10.67 16.68
N LYS A 131 12.81 11.60 16.24
CA LYS A 131 13.22 12.76 17.05
C LYS A 131 12.06 13.69 17.39
N LYS A 132 11.15 13.94 16.45
CA LYS A 132 9.95 14.76 16.72
C LYS A 132 9.05 14.11 17.77
N ILE A 133 8.82 12.79 17.68
CA ILE A 133 8.02 12.06 18.66
C ILE A 133 8.73 11.95 20.01
N GLU A 134 10.05 11.73 20.03
CA GLU A 134 10.84 11.68 21.27
C GLU A 134 10.81 13.00 22.04
N ALA A 135 10.69 14.12 21.34
CA ALA A 135 10.56 15.46 21.91
C ALA A 135 9.12 15.80 22.35
N ASP A 136 8.13 14.96 22.01
CA ASP A 136 6.73 15.22 22.35
C ASP A 136 6.48 15.04 23.86
N SER A 137 5.72 15.98 24.45
CA SER A 137 5.37 15.95 25.87
C SER A 137 4.67 14.66 26.33
N ILE A 138 3.83 14.06 25.48
CA ILE A 138 3.12 12.81 25.78
C ILE A 138 4.14 11.66 25.86
N TYR A 139 5.05 11.60 24.90
CA TYR A 139 6.10 10.59 24.87
C TYR A 139 7.06 10.74 26.05
N ILE A 140 7.53 11.95 26.34
CA ILE A 140 8.40 12.25 27.49
C ILE A 140 7.72 11.84 28.81
N ALA A 141 6.44 12.16 28.98
CA ALA A 141 5.69 11.80 30.17
C ALA A 141 5.62 10.28 30.35
N GLU A 142 5.34 9.52 29.29
CA GLU A 142 5.25 8.06 29.36
C GLU A 142 6.61 7.40 29.58
N LYS A 143 7.66 7.90 28.90
CA LYS A 143 9.05 7.52 29.14
C LYS A 143 9.44 7.70 30.61
N ASN A 144 9.12 8.85 31.20
CA ASN A 144 9.42 9.13 32.62
C ASN A 144 8.67 8.20 33.58
N LYS A 145 7.41 7.83 33.27
CA LYS A 145 6.67 6.82 34.06
C LYS A 145 7.36 5.47 34.05
N LEU A 146 7.89 5.04 32.89
CA LEU A 146 8.60 3.76 32.81
C LEU A 146 9.95 3.81 33.52
N ILE A 147 10.72 4.88 33.34
CA ILE A 147 12.01 5.08 34.03
C ILE A 147 11.83 4.99 35.55
N ALA A 148 10.78 5.63 36.09
CA ALA A 148 10.48 5.58 37.52
C ALA A 148 10.15 4.15 38.03
N LYS A 149 9.61 3.27 37.16
CA LYS A 149 9.31 1.88 37.51
C LYS A 149 10.52 0.95 37.45
N LEU A 150 11.52 1.25 36.63
CA LEU A 150 12.63 0.33 36.32
C LEU A 150 13.81 0.39 37.32
N GLU A 151 13.76 1.26 38.34
CA GLU A 151 14.79 1.44 39.40
C GLU A 151 16.25 1.63 38.92
N ASN A 152 16.50 1.70 37.61
CA ASN A 152 17.76 2.03 36.96
C ASN A 152 17.46 2.84 35.69
N SER A 153 17.74 4.14 35.73
CA SER A 153 17.33 5.12 34.72
C SER A 153 18.22 5.22 33.49
N GLU A 154 19.41 4.60 33.50
CA GLU A 154 20.44 4.87 32.49
C GLU A 154 20.22 4.16 31.14
N TYR A 155 19.24 3.25 31.03
CA TYR A 155 19.01 2.46 29.82
C TYR A 155 17.54 2.39 29.39
N TYR A 156 16.80 3.51 29.44
CA TYR A 156 15.54 3.57 28.68
C TYR A 156 15.87 3.68 27.19
N PHE A 157 15.75 2.56 26.52
CA PHE A 157 15.72 2.46 25.08
C PHE A 157 14.43 1.74 24.72
N ASP A 158 13.39 2.50 24.35
CA ASP A 158 12.20 1.85 23.80
C ASP A 158 12.49 1.34 22.38
N GLY A 159 13.35 2.04 21.64
CA GLY A 159 13.84 1.70 20.31
C GLY A 159 12.96 2.25 19.18
N ILE A 160 12.24 3.34 19.42
CA ILE A 160 11.23 3.88 18.48
C ILE A 160 11.83 4.22 17.11
N GLU A 161 13.07 4.68 17.09
CA GLU A 161 13.83 4.91 15.85
C GLU A 161 14.00 3.60 15.06
N GLY A 162 14.41 2.52 15.74
CA GLY A 162 14.50 1.19 15.13
C GLY A 162 13.14 0.63 14.69
N PHE A 163 12.04 1.00 15.37
CA PHE A 163 10.70 0.68 14.91
C PHE A 163 10.39 1.36 13.57
N PHE A 164 10.61 2.66 13.46
CA PHE A 164 10.36 3.38 12.20
C PHE A 164 11.27 2.91 11.07
N PHE A 165 12.54 2.69 11.35
CA PHE A 165 13.49 2.29 10.32
C PHE A 165 13.27 0.84 9.87
N GLU A 166 13.07 -0.11 10.79
CA GLU A 166 13.10 -1.54 10.46
C GLU A 166 11.74 -2.25 10.45
N LYS A 167 10.69 -1.66 11.04
CA LYS A 167 9.43 -2.38 11.32
C LYS A 167 8.21 -1.70 10.72
N LEU A 168 8.16 -0.37 10.70
CA LEU A 168 7.03 0.37 10.14
C LEU A 168 6.84 0.01 8.67
N ASP A 169 5.66 -0.51 8.32
CA ASP A 169 5.31 -0.72 6.92
C ASP A 169 5.22 0.63 6.19
N ARG A 170 5.96 0.76 5.09
CA ARG A 170 6.04 2.00 4.30
C ARG A 170 4.67 2.43 3.78
N TYR A 171 3.77 1.48 3.57
CA TYR A 171 2.40 1.77 3.12
C TYR A 171 1.52 2.35 4.23
N ILE A 172 1.82 2.09 5.51
CA ILE A 172 1.16 2.79 6.63
C ILE A 172 1.57 4.26 6.62
N PHE A 173 2.87 4.53 6.50
CA PHE A 173 3.39 5.90 6.43
C PHE A 173 2.77 6.66 5.24
N LEU A 174 2.87 6.09 4.04
CA LEU A 174 2.32 6.67 2.81
C LEU A 174 0.81 6.91 2.92
N ARG A 175 0.05 5.95 3.49
CA ARG A 175 -1.39 6.12 3.66
C ARG A 175 -1.71 7.27 4.61
N LEU A 176 -1.04 7.36 5.75
CA LEU A 176 -1.25 8.44 6.72
C LEU A 176 -0.84 9.81 6.17
N LEU A 177 0.24 9.86 5.37
CA LEU A 177 0.67 11.07 4.67
C LEU A 177 -0.44 11.66 3.77
N CYS A 178 -1.28 10.79 3.20
CA CYS A 178 -2.43 11.18 2.37
C CYS A 178 -3.64 11.68 3.17
N GLU A 179 -3.59 11.71 4.51
CA GLU A 179 -4.63 12.36 5.33
C GLU A 179 -4.46 13.87 5.38
N ASN A 180 -3.25 14.39 5.11
CA ASN A 180 -3.08 15.81 4.87
C ASN A 180 -3.62 16.17 3.47
N GLN A 181 -4.70 16.95 3.43
CA GLN A 181 -5.33 17.38 2.17
C GLN A 181 -4.38 18.17 1.26
N PHE A 182 -3.39 18.87 1.82
CA PHE A 182 -2.40 19.64 1.06
C PHE A 182 -1.37 18.75 0.34
N ASN A 183 -1.33 17.46 0.65
CA ASN A 183 -0.47 16.50 -0.03
C ASN A 183 -1.16 15.84 -1.22
N LEU A 184 -2.49 15.90 -1.33
CA LEU A 184 -3.23 15.09 -2.30
C LEU A 184 -2.94 15.45 -3.75
N ASP A 185 -2.60 16.71 -4.05
CA ASP A 185 -2.23 17.15 -5.40
C ASP A 185 -0.77 16.80 -5.79
N LYS A 186 0.03 16.33 -4.83
CA LYS A 186 1.44 15.96 -5.04
C LYS A 186 1.58 14.58 -5.68
N GLU A 187 2.76 14.33 -6.26
CA GLU A 187 3.06 13.08 -6.95
C GLU A 187 3.80 12.08 -6.06
N LEU A 188 3.40 10.81 -6.10
CA LEU A 188 4.27 9.70 -5.74
C LEU A 188 5.09 9.31 -6.97
N LYS A 189 6.41 9.21 -6.81
CA LYS A 189 7.37 8.92 -7.88
C LYS A 189 8.20 7.71 -7.48
N TRP A 190 8.31 6.73 -8.38
CA TRP A 190 9.16 5.55 -8.20
C TRP A 190 10.26 5.53 -9.24
N PHE A 191 11.47 5.91 -8.82
CA PHE A 191 12.67 5.98 -9.65
C PHE A 191 13.32 4.60 -9.76
N CYS A 192 12.76 3.75 -10.62
CA CYS A 192 13.19 2.37 -10.79
C CYS A 192 13.88 2.09 -12.13
N TYR A 193 13.89 3.05 -13.06
CA TYR A 193 14.38 2.81 -14.42
C TYR A 193 15.88 2.47 -14.49
N ASP A 194 16.70 3.14 -13.69
CA ASP A 194 18.16 2.95 -13.72
C ASP A 194 18.57 1.52 -13.37
N ILE A 195 17.84 0.86 -12.45
CA ILE A 195 18.12 -0.54 -12.09
C ILE A 195 17.73 -1.51 -13.21
N ILE A 196 16.74 -1.16 -14.04
CA ILE A 196 16.38 -1.89 -15.26
C ILE A 196 17.50 -1.73 -16.30
N GLU A 197 17.90 -0.49 -16.60
CA GLU A 197 18.94 -0.23 -17.60
C GLU A 197 20.30 -0.83 -17.21
N SER A 198 20.61 -0.83 -15.92
CA SER A 198 21.85 -1.43 -15.41
C SER A 198 21.81 -2.96 -15.37
N GLY A 199 20.67 -3.59 -15.68
CA GLY A 199 20.49 -5.05 -15.67
C GLY A 199 20.40 -5.67 -14.27
N TRP A 200 20.13 -4.88 -13.24
CA TRP A 200 19.90 -5.39 -11.87
C TRP A 200 18.49 -5.97 -11.70
N ALA A 201 17.55 -5.56 -12.53
CA ALA A 201 16.15 -6.00 -12.52
C ALA A 201 15.57 -6.02 -13.95
N SER A 202 14.57 -6.86 -14.18
CA SER A 202 13.71 -6.82 -15.36
C SER A 202 12.48 -5.92 -15.13
N VAL A 203 11.73 -5.61 -16.19
CA VAL A 203 10.43 -4.94 -16.06
C VAL A 203 9.46 -5.79 -15.24
N GLU A 204 9.52 -7.11 -15.40
CA GLU A 204 8.72 -8.07 -14.66
C GLU A 204 9.04 -8.06 -13.16
N ASP A 205 10.30 -7.86 -12.77
CA ASP A 205 10.70 -7.74 -11.35
C ASP A 205 10.15 -6.44 -10.73
N ILE A 206 10.17 -5.33 -11.49
CA ILE A 206 9.59 -4.04 -11.08
C ILE A 206 8.08 -4.15 -10.96
N GLN A 207 7.45 -4.82 -11.92
CA GLN A 207 6.01 -5.06 -11.94
C GLN A 207 5.58 -6.24 -11.05
N TYR A 208 6.51 -6.82 -10.28
CA TYR A 208 6.22 -7.94 -9.39
C TYR A 208 5.02 -7.64 -8.50
N PHE A 209 4.13 -8.62 -8.42
CA PHE A 209 2.86 -8.52 -7.77
C PHE A 209 2.74 -9.69 -6.79
N ASP A 210 2.71 -9.42 -5.48
CA ASP A 210 2.59 -10.47 -4.47
C ASP A 210 1.21 -11.13 -4.53
N ASN A 211 1.11 -12.17 -5.35
CA ASN A 211 -0.13 -12.89 -5.63
C ASN A 211 -0.81 -13.37 -4.34
N LYS A 212 -0.06 -13.82 -3.33
CA LYS A 212 -0.65 -14.31 -2.07
C LYS A 212 -1.38 -13.20 -1.33
N TYR A 213 -0.76 -12.03 -1.22
CA TYR A 213 -1.38 -10.87 -0.60
C TYR A 213 -2.59 -10.39 -1.43
N PHE A 214 -2.41 -10.25 -2.74
CA PHE A 214 -3.44 -9.68 -3.60
C PHE A 214 -4.61 -10.59 -3.92
N VAL A 215 -4.49 -11.92 -3.78
CA VAL A 215 -5.65 -12.82 -3.78
C VAL A 215 -6.59 -12.54 -2.61
N ILE A 216 -6.02 -12.23 -1.44
CA ILE A 216 -6.80 -11.87 -0.25
C ILE A 216 -7.47 -10.51 -0.46
N GLU A 217 -6.73 -9.51 -0.93
CA GLU A 217 -7.26 -8.18 -1.16
C GLU A 217 -8.26 -8.15 -2.33
N HIS A 218 -8.06 -8.95 -3.37
CA HIS A 218 -9.03 -9.16 -4.45
C HIS A 218 -10.36 -9.68 -3.91
N ASN A 219 -10.35 -10.76 -3.11
CA ASN A 219 -11.57 -11.32 -2.55
C ASN A 219 -12.28 -10.34 -1.61
N LYS A 220 -11.52 -9.57 -0.82
CA LYS A 220 -12.08 -8.52 0.03
C LYS A 220 -12.72 -7.42 -0.80
N LEU A 221 -12.04 -6.93 -1.84
CA LEU A 221 -12.55 -5.90 -2.75
C LEU A 221 -13.82 -6.36 -3.45
N TYR A 222 -13.82 -7.57 -4.02
CA TYR A 222 -14.99 -8.22 -4.61
C TYR A 222 -16.14 -8.29 -3.62
N GLY A 223 -15.88 -8.71 -2.39
CA GLY A 223 -16.87 -8.78 -1.32
C GLY A 223 -17.42 -7.42 -0.89
N LYS A 224 -16.57 -6.39 -0.81
CA LYS A 224 -16.98 -5.00 -0.50
C LYS A 224 -17.90 -4.47 -1.61
N ILE A 225 -17.56 -4.66 -2.88
CA ILE A 225 -18.38 -4.26 -4.03
C ILE A 225 -19.71 -5.04 -4.06
N ASN A 226 -19.68 -6.36 -3.83
CA ASN A 226 -20.91 -7.16 -3.77
C ASN A 226 -21.84 -6.68 -2.66
N ARG A 227 -21.30 -6.39 -1.46
CA ARG A 227 -22.07 -5.82 -0.36
C ARG A 227 -22.69 -4.47 -0.74
N TYR A 228 -21.93 -3.60 -1.39
CA TYR A 228 -22.44 -2.32 -1.89
C TYR A 228 -23.60 -2.55 -2.88
N ALA A 229 -23.42 -3.43 -3.86
CA ALA A 229 -24.46 -3.73 -4.86
C ALA A 229 -25.75 -4.27 -4.22
N ILE A 230 -25.64 -5.16 -3.23
CA ILE A 230 -26.81 -5.67 -2.49
C ILE A 230 -27.50 -4.54 -1.72
N GLN A 231 -26.75 -3.68 -1.04
CA GLN A 231 -27.32 -2.64 -0.16
C GLN A 231 -27.87 -1.44 -0.92
N GLN A 232 -27.19 -1.00 -1.97
CA GLN A 232 -27.51 0.24 -2.69
C GLN A 232 -28.32 -0.02 -3.96
N ASP A 233 -28.02 -1.10 -4.68
CA ASP A 233 -28.67 -1.43 -5.96
C ASP A 233 -29.68 -2.60 -5.82
N ASN A 234 -29.89 -3.12 -4.60
CA ASN A 234 -30.90 -4.12 -4.24
C ASN A 234 -30.86 -5.40 -5.11
N ILE A 235 -29.66 -5.84 -5.50
CA ILE A 235 -29.47 -7.16 -6.12
C ILE A 235 -29.51 -8.26 -5.05
N ASN A 236 -29.80 -9.52 -5.45
CA ASN A 236 -29.68 -10.64 -4.52
C ASN A 236 -28.21 -11.05 -4.29
N ASP A 237 -27.99 -11.94 -3.33
CA ASP A 237 -26.67 -12.40 -2.90
C ASP A 237 -26.05 -13.50 -3.80
N SER A 238 -26.64 -13.78 -4.96
CA SER A 238 -26.13 -14.82 -5.85
C SER A 238 -24.95 -14.33 -6.71
N VAL A 239 -23.99 -15.22 -6.95
CA VAL A 239 -22.82 -14.95 -7.79
C VAL A 239 -23.22 -14.52 -9.21
N SER A 240 -24.25 -15.16 -9.79
CA SER A 240 -24.70 -14.84 -11.15
C SER A 240 -25.35 -13.46 -11.26
N GLN A 241 -26.11 -13.03 -10.25
CA GLN A 241 -26.66 -11.68 -10.25
C GLN A 241 -25.58 -10.63 -10.04
N PHE A 242 -24.63 -10.86 -9.13
CA PHE A 242 -23.53 -9.93 -8.93
C PHE A 242 -22.64 -9.80 -10.18
N ASP A 243 -22.35 -10.89 -10.89
CA ASP A 243 -21.61 -10.82 -12.16
C ASP A 243 -22.40 -10.07 -13.25
N SER A 244 -23.72 -10.25 -13.30
CA SER A 244 -24.59 -9.47 -14.19
C SER A 244 -24.59 -7.99 -13.83
N TRP A 245 -24.52 -7.67 -12.54
CA TRP A 245 -24.39 -6.30 -12.05
C TRP A 245 -23.04 -5.70 -12.44
N LEU A 246 -21.92 -6.42 -12.26
CA LEU A 246 -20.60 -5.99 -12.73
C LEU A 246 -20.61 -5.70 -14.24
N SER A 247 -21.29 -6.54 -15.01
CA SER A 247 -21.49 -6.36 -16.46
C SER A 247 -22.27 -5.08 -16.77
N SER A 248 -23.36 -4.83 -16.03
CA SER A 248 -24.15 -3.60 -16.18
C SER A 248 -23.38 -2.32 -15.84
N LYS A 249 -22.31 -2.42 -15.04
CA LYS A 249 -21.39 -1.32 -14.68
C LYS A 249 -20.18 -1.20 -15.61
N GLY A 250 -20.14 -1.99 -16.70
CA GLY A 250 -19.18 -1.85 -17.79
C GLY A 250 -18.14 -2.97 -17.92
N LEU A 251 -18.15 -3.99 -17.06
CA LEU A 251 -17.19 -5.10 -17.18
C LEU A 251 -17.64 -6.14 -18.21
N LEU A 252 -16.71 -6.61 -19.04
CA LEU A 252 -17.03 -7.62 -20.05
C LEU A 252 -17.05 -9.03 -19.45
N GLN A 253 -18.11 -9.79 -19.72
CA GLN A 253 -18.18 -11.22 -19.42
C GLN A 253 -17.39 -12.03 -20.47
N ASN A 254 -16.06 -11.94 -20.42
CA ASN A 254 -15.18 -12.50 -21.45
C ASN A 254 -14.46 -13.80 -21.04
N ARG A 255 -14.47 -14.19 -19.75
CA ARG A 255 -13.77 -15.37 -19.24
C ARG A 255 -14.66 -16.60 -19.23
N ASN A 256 -14.21 -17.69 -19.85
CA ASN A 256 -14.94 -18.96 -19.88
C ASN A 256 -14.58 -19.80 -18.64
N TYR A 257 -15.52 -19.97 -17.72
CA TYR A 257 -15.38 -20.87 -16.58
C TYR A 257 -15.95 -22.24 -16.92
N GLN A 258 -15.14 -23.29 -16.76
CA GLN A 258 -15.55 -24.68 -16.91
C GLN A 258 -16.03 -25.21 -15.55
N ARG A 259 -17.33 -25.45 -15.43
CA ARG A 259 -17.93 -26.04 -14.23
C ARG A 259 -18.09 -27.53 -14.42
N GLU A 260 -17.46 -28.30 -13.55
CA GLU A 260 -17.62 -29.75 -13.48
C GLU A 260 -18.74 -30.13 -12.52
N ASN A 261 -19.62 -31.03 -12.97
CA ASN A 261 -20.53 -31.73 -12.10
C ASN A 261 -19.86 -33.05 -11.67
N LEU A 262 -19.27 -33.06 -10.48
CA LEU A 262 -18.52 -34.21 -9.93
C LEU A 262 -19.35 -35.51 -9.84
N SER A 263 -20.68 -35.43 -9.77
CA SER A 263 -21.55 -36.61 -9.72
C SER A 263 -21.77 -37.25 -11.09
N THR A 264 -21.61 -36.50 -12.18
CA THR A 264 -21.89 -36.96 -13.55
C THR A 264 -20.67 -36.90 -14.47
N GLY A 265 -19.57 -36.25 -14.04
CA GLY A 265 -18.40 -35.96 -14.87
C GLY A 265 -18.66 -34.99 -16.03
N THR A 266 -19.82 -34.33 -16.05
CA THR A 266 -20.18 -33.42 -17.14
C THR A 266 -19.59 -32.04 -16.94
N LEU A 267 -19.05 -31.46 -18.02
CA LEU A 267 -18.54 -30.10 -18.04
C LEU A 267 -19.55 -29.16 -18.68
N THR A 268 -19.81 -28.04 -18.01
CA THR A 268 -20.60 -26.92 -18.54
C THR A 268 -19.72 -25.68 -18.60
N SER A 269 -19.92 -24.83 -19.60
CA SER A 269 -19.17 -23.57 -19.72
C SER A 269 -20.09 -22.39 -19.46
N THR A 270 -19.62 -21.42 -18.69
CA THR A 270 -20.33 -20.16 -18.41
C THR A 270 -19.35 -19.01 -18.55
N ARG A 271 -19.79 -17.90 -19.17
CA ARG A 271 -18.98 -16.69 -19.28
C ARG A 271 -19.17 -15.81 -18.05
N TYR A 272 -18.08 -15.35 -17.46
CA TYR A 272 -18.04 -14.44 -16.32
C TYR A 272 -17.14 -13.24 -16.62
N THR A 273 -17.32 -12.17 -15.87
CA THR A 273 -16.32 -11.10 -15.75
C THR A 273 -15.03 -11.63 -15.13
N THR A 274 -13.87 -11.01 -15.41
CA THR A 274 -12.58 -11.41 -14.81
C THR A 274 -12.64 -11.50 -13.28
N PRO A 275 -13.27 -10.56 -12.53
CA PRO A 275 -13.43 -10.67 -11.08
C PRO A 275 -14.19 -11.91 -10.62
N THR A 276 -15.34 -12.22 -11.23
CA THR A 276 -16.11 -13.41 -10.83
C THR A 276 -15.43 -14.70 -11.23
N PHE A 277 -14.73 -14.72 -12.37
CA PHE A 277 -13.92 -15.87 -12.79
C PHE A 277 -12.85 -16.22 -11.74
N ILE A 278 -12.06 -15.24 -11.31
CA ILE A 278 -11.01 -15.42 -10.29
C ILE A 278 -11.61 -15.84 -8.94
N ARG A 279 -12.68 -15.15 -8.50
CA ARG A 279 -13.41 -15.51 -7.28
C ARG A 279 -13.85 -16.98 -7.32
N ASN A 280 -14.40 -17.44 -8.43
CA ASN A 280 -14.89 -18.82 -8.53
C ASN A 280 -13.75 -19.83 -8.43
N ILE A 281 -12.57 -19.56 -9.02
CA ILE A 281 -11.39 -20.42 -8.87
C ILE A 281 -10.96 -20.49 -7.40
N ILE A 282 -10.91 -19.36 -6.70
CA ILE A 282 -10.46 -19.31 -5.30
C ILE A 282 -11.45 -20.04 -4.36
N HIS A 283 -12.75 -19.92 -4.61
CA HIS A 283 -13.78 -20.53 -3.78
C HIS A 283 -14.11 -21.99 -4.14
N HIS A 284 -13.69 -22.45 -5.32
CA HIS A 284 -13.87 -23.83 -5.79
C HIS A 284 -12.52 -24.49 -6.12
N PRO A 285 -11.59 -24.63 -5.14
CA PRO A 285 -10.28 -25.22 -5.38
C PRO A 285 -10.33 -26.69 -5.81
N GLU A 286 -11.46 -27.37 -5.57
CA GLU A 286 -11.73 -28.72 -6.07
C GLU A 286 -11.82 -28.80 -7.60
N ASN A 287 -12.09 -27.68 -8.28
CA ASN A 287 -12.25 -27.62 -9.73
C ASN A 287 -10.94 -27.24 -10.43
N THR A 288 -10.19 -28.25 -10.85
CA THR A 288 -8.86 -28.09 -11.48
C THR A 288 -8.90 -27.69 -12.96
N ASN A 289 -10.09 -27.51 -13.54
CA ASN A 289 -10.26 -27.17 -14.95
C ASN A 289 -10.03 -25.67 -15.25
N ASN A 290 -9.77 -24.84 -14.23
CA ASN A 290 -9.63 -23.40 -14.37
C ASN A 290 -8.41 -22.92 -13.59
N THR A 291 -7.72 -21.93 -14.15
CA THR A 291 -6.57 -21.27 -13.50
C THR A 291 -6.50 -19.81 -13.94
N PHE A 292 -5.77 -18.99 -13.20
CA PHE A 292 -5.47 -17.60 -13.53
C PHE A 292 -3.99 -17.32 -13.22
N ASN A 293 -3.41 -16.35 -13.91
CA ASN A 293 -2.03 -15.88 -13.65
C ASN A 293 -2.02 -14.49 -12.99
N ASP A 294 -0.84 -13.99 -12.64
CA ASP A 294 -0.66 -12.69 -11.98
C ASP A 294 -1.21 -11.52 -12.80
N GLY A 295 -1.10 -11.60 -14.13
CA GLY A 295 -1.68 -10.63 -15.06
C GLY A 295 -3.20 -10.60 -15.01
N ASP A 296 -3.86 -11.77 -14.96
CA ASP A 296 -5.31 -11.87 -14.80
C ASP A 296 -5.77 -11.26 -13.46
N LEU A 297 -5.04 -11.53 -12.38
CA LEU A 297 -5.33 -10.98 -11.04
C LEU A 297 -5.19 -9.46 -11.00
N LYS A 298 -4.11 -8.94 -11.58
CA LYS A 298 -3.87 -7.50 -11.70
C LYS A 298 -4.93 -6.82 -12.57
N GLU A 299 -5.28 -7.38 -13.73
CA GLU A 299 -6.39 -6.92 -14.58
C GLU A 299 -7.71 -6.88 -13.78
N SER A 300 -7.99 -7.93 -13.02
CA SER A 300 -9.20 -8.00 -12.22
C SER A 300 -9.26 -6.95 -11.12
N ILE A 301 -8.15 -6.69 -10.44
CA ILE A 301 -8.10 -5.67 -9.38
C ILE A 301 -8.27 -4.28 -10.00
N ASN A 302 -7.51 -3.97 -11.06
CA ASN A 302 -7.59 -2.68 -11.72
C ASN A 302 -8.99 -2.42 -12.29
N SER A 303 -9.61 -3.41 -12.95
CA SER A 303 -10.98 -3.26 -13.46
C SER A 303 -12.02 -3.04 -12.36
N MET A 304 -11.86 -3.65 -11.17
CA MET A 304 -12.71 -3.36 -10.01
C MET A 304 -12.49 -1.94 -9.46
N LEU A 305 -11.24 -1.49 -9.38
CA LEU A 305 -10.90 -0.13 -8.95
C LEU A 305 -11.43 0.93 -9.92
N ASP A 306 -11.29 0.70 -11.22
CA ASP A 306 -11.81 1.57 -12.27
C ASP A 306 -13.34 1.63 -12.22
N LEU A 307 -14.01 0.49 -12.02
CA LEU A 307 -15.45 0.43 -11.83
C LEU A 307 -15.88 1.28 -10.64
N ILE A 308 -15.19 1.20 -9.51
CA ILE A 308 -15.49 2.01 -8.31
C ILE A 308 -15.35 3.50 -8.63
N LYS A 309 -14.24 3.90 -9.27
CA LYS A 309 -13.94 5.30 -9.60
C LYS A 309 -14.94 5.87 -10.60
N GLN A 310 -15.23 5.16 -11.68
CA GLN A 310 -16.13 5.60 -12.75
C GLN A 310 -17.59 5.72 -12.30
N ASN A 311 -18.01 4.87 -11.36
CA ASN A 311 -19.39 4.85 -10.85
C ASN A 311 -19.57 5.63 -9.54
N GLY A 312 -18.51 6.28 -9.02
CA GLY A 312 -18.58 7.05 -7.77
C GLY A 312 -18.97 6.20 -6.56
N ILE A 313 -18.57 4.92 -6.54
CA ILE A 313 -18.91 3.99 -5.47
C ILE A 313 -18.06 4.31 -4.24
N ASN A 314 -18.71 4.50 -3.09
CA ASN A 314 -18.01 4.59 -1.82
C ASN A 314 -18.11 3.27 -1.05
N LEU A 315 -16.96 2.63 -0.81
CA LEU A 315 -16.84 1.37 -0.07
C LEU A 315 -16.40 1.55 1.40
N ILE A 316 -16.08 2.77 1.81
CA ILE A 316 -15.57 3.12 3.15
C ILE A 316 -16.62 3.89 3.92
#